data_AF-A0A8B8KHV7-F1
#
_entry.id   AF-A0A8B8KHV7-F1
#
_cell.length_a   1.000
_cell.length_b   1.000
_cell.length_c   1.000
_cell.angle_alpha   90.00
_cell.angle_beta   90.00
_cell.angle_gamma   90.00
#
_symmetry.space_group_name_H-M   'P 1'
#
loop_
_entity.id
_entity.type
_entity.pdbx_description
1 polymer ?
#
loop_
_entity_poly.entity_id
_entity_poly.type
_entity_poly.pdbx_seq_one_letter_code
_entity_poly.pdbx_strand_id
1 'polypeptide(L)'
;MALPAVAEYTTRPEKWWDKLVKMTKMVKKLAQDDPRRVIYACKVGLALVLISILQHFRPSFYGFGSNIIWAAITISFIFEFSVGPTLAKGISEILATGLAGGLGVATRSIAILSGEKGKAVFSSFFVFVIGGIVTYVRLSPWLKARYDYGLTIFILNFCLICLLDYTKSEMLEIAVERFLTIIVGSCVAIVVSICICPVWVGHDLHNQIASDMEKLADFFEGFGDEYFNNSEISEAMGDKPLLHRYKSVLSSKSSDETMVFLARWEPCHGRFRFRHPWKQYTKIGNLTRLCAYKIEAISVYLASSKHIPSELGSKIKESCTSISLECGKALKESSLKMREMRKSSMQNRHVTNAKNGVESLKSALRANPWEGAYDQVEIISATAVASLLIKTVFCIEKICQAVDQLESLAKVQSISDGDGSLHVHTINEGPPKI
;
A
#
# COMPACT_ATOMS: atom_id res chain seq x y z
N MET A 1 26.85 68.94 12.16
CA MET A 1 25.56 68.29 11.80
C MET A 1 25.88 67.25 10.74
N ALA A 2 26.18 66.03 11.18
CA ALA A 2 26.66 64.95 10.32
C ALA A 2 25.48 64.09 9.83
N LEU A 3 25.44 63.82 8.54
CA LEU A 3 24.52 62.89 7.89
C LEU A 3 24.80 61.46 8.36
N PRO A 4 23.78 60.62 8.63
CA PRO A 4 24.01 59.21 8.92
C PRO A 4 24.32 58.44 7.64
N ALA A 5 25.33 57.59 7.74
CA ALA A 5 25.85 56.73 6.68
C ALA A 5 24.78 55.78 6.13
N VAL A 6 24.86 55.57 4.81
CA VAL A 6 24.18 54.52 4.06
C VAL A 6 24.59 53.16 4.63
N ALA A 7 23.65 52.46 5.27
CA ALA A 7 23.86 51.09 5.71
C ALA A 7 23.81 50.13 4.50
N GLU A 8 24.93 49.46 4.28
CA GLU A 8 25.14 48.36 3.34
C GLU A 8 24.06 47.26 3.42
N TYR A 9 23.40 47.02 2.29
CA TYR A 9 22.61 45.82 2.03
C TYR A 9 23.52 44.68 1.53
N THR A 10 24.26 44.02 2.41
CA THR A 10 25.10 42.86 2.05
C THR A 10 25.01 41.72 3.07
N THR A 11 23.81 41.17 3.32
CA THR A 11 23.64 39.95 4.16
C THR A 11 22.60 38.95 3.62
N ARG A 12 22.65 38.61 2.31
CA ARG A 12 21.70 37.63 1.71
C ARG A 12 22.22 36.45 0.87
N PRO A 13 23.49 36.30 0.45
CA PRO A 13 23.91 35.13 -0.34
C PRO A 13 24.15 33.87 0.49
N GLU A 14 24.80 33.96 1.66
CA GLU A 14 25.22 32.79 2.45
C GLU A 14 24.06 31.91 2.94
N LYS A 15 22.96 32.54 3.40
CA LYS A 15 21.75 31.83 3.86
C LYS A 15 21.04 31.04 2.74
N TRP A 16 21.22 31.44 1.48
CA TRP A 16 20.62 30.74 0.34
C TRP A 16 21.49 29.56 -0.10
N TRP A 17 22.81 29.72 -0.10
CA TRP A 17 23.77 28.64 -0.35
C TRP A 17 23.63 27.51 0.68
N ASP A 18 23.50 27.82 1.97
CA ASP A 18 23.28 26.81 3.00
C ASP A 18 21.96 26.05 2.81
N LYS A 19 20.90 26.72 2.34
CA LYS A 19 19.62 26.08 2.01
C LYS A 19 19.76 25.16 0.81
N LEU A 20 20.49 25.56 -0.23
CA LEU A 20 20.78 24.73 -1.40
C LEU A 20 21.64 23.51 -1.03
N VAL A 21 22.67 23.69 -0.20
CA VAL A 21 23.51 22.58 0.29
C VAL A 21 22.68 21.61 1.14
N LYS A 22 21.77 22.11 1.98
CA LYS A 22 20.83 21.26 2.74
C LYS A 22 19.86 20.52 1.83
N MET A 23 19.30 21.18 0.82
CA MET A 23 18.43 20.55 -0.19
C MET A 23 19.16 19.48 -0.98
N THR A 24 20.36 19.75 -1.47
CA THR A 24 21.15 18.77 -2.23
C THR A 24 21.54 17.57 -1.39
N LYS A 25 21.92 17.78 -0.12
CA LYS A 25 22.13 16.68 0.85
C LYS A 25 20.85 15.87 1.08
N MET A 26 19.70 16.52 1.20
CA MET A 26 18.40 15.86 1.36
C MET A 26 18.03 15.05 0.11
N VAL A 27 18.20 15.60 -1.09
CA VAL A 27 17.92 14.91 -2.36
C VAL A 27 18.88 13.72 -2.55
N LYS A 28 20.17 13.91 -2.23
CA LYS A 28 21.15 12.82 -2.25
C LYS A 28 20.78 11.71 -1.27
N LYS A 29 20.36 12.06 -0.06
CA LYS A 29 19.87 11.09 0.93
C LYS A 29 18.61 10.38 0.43
N LEU A 30 17.66 11.11 -0.17
CA LEU A 30 16.43 10.54 -0.74
C LEU A 30 16.72 9.50 -1.85
N ALA A 31 17.74 9.76 -2.67
CA ALA A 31 18.22 8.87 -3.71
C ALA A 31 18.97 7.65 -3.15
N GLN A 32 19.69 7.82 -2.03
CA GLN A 32 20.40 6.72 -1.35
C GLN A 32 19.45 5.82 -0.56
N ASP A 33 18.41 6.39 0.06
CA ASP A 33 17.45 5.66 0.89
C ASP A 33 16.54 4.76 0.03
N ASP A 34 16.13 5.21 -1.16
CA ASP A 34 15.39 4.38 -2.12
C ASP A 34 15.75 4.76 -3.57
N PRO A 35 16.65 3.98 -4.25
CA PRO A 35 17.09 4.29 -5.61
C PRO A 35 15.93 4.26 -6.63
N ARG A 36 14.82 3.58 -6.32
CA ARG A 36 13.64 3.55 -7.18
C ARG A 36 13.02 4.93 -7.35
N ARG A 37 13.23 5.87 -6.42
CA ARG A 37 12.75 7.27 -6.52
C ARG A 37 13.45 8.05 -7.63
N VAL A 38 14.73 7.79 -7.84
CA VAL A 38 15.48 8.39 -8.96
C VAL A 38 14.96 7.84 -10.28
N ILE A 39 14.78 6.51 -10.36
CA ILE A 39 14.22 5.84 -11.53
C ILE A 39 12.83 6.43 -11.85
N TYR A 40 11.97 6.57 -10.84
CA TYR A 40 10.66 7.20 -11.00
C TYR A 40 10.74 8.62 -11.57
N ALA A 41 11.59 9.49 -11.03
CA ALA A 41 11.77 10.84 -11.57
C ALA A 41 12.24 10.82 -13.04
N CYS A 42 13.17 9.92 -13.39
CA CYS A 42 13.60 9.72 -14.76
C CYS A 42 12.47 9.21 -15.67
N LYS A 43 11.58 8.33 -15.19
CA LYS A 43 10.42 7.85 -15.95
C LYS A 43 9.45 8.99 -16.27
N VAL A 44 9.12 9.83 -15.29
CA VAL A 44 8.24 10.99 -15.51
C VAL A 44 8.86 11.93 -16.54
N GLY A 45 10.16 12.24 -16.39
CA GLY A 45 10.90 13.06 -17.36
C GLY A 45 10.88 12.46 -18.77
N LEU A 46 11.11 11.15 -18.89
CA LEU A 46 11.06 10.46 -20.17
C LEU A 46 9.65 10.49 -20.78
N ALA A 47 8.59 10.30 -19.99
CA ALA A 47 7.23 10.36 -20.48
C ALA A 47 6.90 11.75 -21.07
N LEU A 48 7.34 12.82 -20.41
CA LEU A 48 7.20 14.19 -20.91
C LEU A 48 8.00 14.42 -22.20
N VAL A 49 9.24 13.91 -22.27
CA VAL A 49 10.07 13.95 -23.49
C VAL A 49 9.39 13.19 -24.63
N LEU A 50 8.83 12.01 -24.37
CA LEU A 50 8.12 11.22 -25.39
C LEU A 50 6.92 11.99 -25.95
N ILE A 51 6.13 12.67 -25.11
CA ILE A 51 5.05 13.54 -25.60
C ILE A 51 5.59 14.68 -26.45
N SER A 52 6.66 15.36 -26.02
CA SER A 52 7.29 16.43 -26.78
C SER A 52 7.84 15.93 -28.13
N ILE A 53 8.41 14.72 -28.16
CA ILE A 53 8.88 14.08 -29.39
C ILE A 53 7.71 13.72 -30.31
N LEU A 54 6.63 13.14 -29.77
CA LEU A 54 5.42 12.80 -30.53
C LEU A 54 4.81 14.02 -31.22
N GLN A 55 4.97 15.21 -30.63
CA GLN A 55 4.59 16.49 -31.25
C GLN A 55 5.38 16.78 -32.54
N HIS A 56 6.68 16.47 -32.56
CA HIS A 56 7.56 16.83 -33.66
C HIS A 56 7.45 15.86 -34.84
N PHE A 57 7.08 14.60 -34.59
CA PHE A 57 7.23 13.53 -35.58
C PHE A 57 6.16 13.45 -36.66
N ARG A 58 4.98 14.11 -36.63
CA ARG A 58 4.03 13.94 -37.76
C ARG A 58 2.88 14.95 -38.01
N PRO A 59 2.31 14.93 -39.25
CA PRO A 59 1.25 15.80 -39.79
C PRO A 59 -0.20 15.32 -39.57
N SER A 60 -0.44 14.17 -38.92
CA SER A 60 -1.80 13.60 -38.74
C SER A 60 -2.59 14.21 -37.57
N PHE A 61 -1.94 15.05 -36.76
CA PHE A 61 -2.50 15.74 -35.59
C PHE A 61 -2.68 17.24 -35.86
N TYR A 62 -3.00 17.64 -37.10
CA TYR A 62 -3.16 19.05 -37.51
C TYR A 62 -4.26 19.82 -36.75
N GLY A 63 -5.06 19.14 -35.91
CA GLY A 63 -5.97 19.76 -34.95
C GLY A 63 -5.33 20.14 -33.61
N PHE A 64 -4.22 19.50 -33.19
CA PHE A 64 -3.80 19.43 -31.78
C PHE A 64 -2.91 20.55 -31.24
N GLY A 65 -2.65 21.59 -32.05
CA GLY A 65 -1.55 22.54 -31.84
C GLY A 65 -1.57 23.31 -30.51
N SER A 66 -2.75 23.49 -29.90
CA SER A 66 -2.93 24.15 -28.59
C SER A 66 -3.07 23.18 -27.42
N ASN A 67 -3.31 21.89 -27.67
CA ASN A 67 -3.81 20.97 -26.65
C ASN A 67 -2.75 20.07 -26.01
N ILE A 68 -1.51 20.05 -26.50
CA ILE A 68 -0.46 19.20 -25.92
C ILE A 68 -0.14 19.48 -24.46
N ILE A 69 -0.40 20.71 -23.99
CA ILE A 69 -0.32 21.08 -22.58
C ILE A 69 -1.21 20.16 -21.74
N TRP A 70 -2.38 19.77 -22.23
CA TRP A 70 -3.26 18.82 -21.54
C TRP A 70 -2.61 17.44 -21.38
N ALA A 71 -1.86 16.99 -22.39
CA ALA A 71 -1.16 15.71 -22.31
C ALA A 71 -0.05 15.74 -21.23
N ALA A 72 0.71 16.84 -21.16
CA ALA A 72 1.74 17.04 -20.14
C ALA A 72 1.15 17.20 -18.73
N ILE A 73 0.02 17.91 -18.60
CA ILE A 73 -0.78 17.98 -17.37
C ILE A 73 -1.22 16.58 -16.96
N THR A 74 -1.85 15.82 -17.86
CA THR A 74 -2.29 14.44 -17.60
C THR A 74 -1.15 13.58 -17.07
N ILE A 75 0.01 13.54 -17.74
CA ILE A 75 1.20 12.82 -17.24
C ILE A 75 1.51 13.24 -15.80
N SER A 76 1.57 14.54 -15.54
CA SER A 76 1.95 15.06 -14.22
C SER A 76 0.96 14.67 -13.11
N PHE A 77 -0.31 14.45 -13.45
CA PHE A 77 -1.37 14.08 -12.49
C PHE A 77 -1.52 12.57 -12.28
N ILE A 78 -1.32 11.76 -13.32
CA ILE A 78 -1.54 10.31 -13.26
C ILE A 78 -0.29 9.51 -12.92
N PHE A 79 0.89 10.01 -13.27
CA PHE A 79 2.11 9.25 -13.12
C PHE A 79 2.40 9.11 -11.63
N GLU A 80 2.41 7.87 -11.16
CA GLU A 80 2.61 7.52 -9.77
C GLU A 80 3.85 6.63 -9.64
N PHE A 81 4.34 6.51 -8.40
CA PHE A 81 5.57 5.77 -8.12
C PHE A 81 5.54 4.32 -8.62
N SER A 82 4.36 3.67 -8.50
CA SER A 82 4.14 2.28 -8.89
C SER A 82 3.20 2.17 -10.10
N VAL A 83 3.24 1.02 -10.75
CA VAL A 83 2.45 0.73 -11.97
C VAL A 83 0.94 0.72 -11.68
N GLY A 84 0.50 -0.01 -10.65
CA GLY A 84 -0.92 -0.14 -10.30
C GLY A 84 -1.64 1.20 -10.12
N PRO A 85 -1.12 2.12 -9.30
CA PRO A 85 -1.69 3.46 -9.14
C PRO A 85 -1.71 4.29 -10.43
N THR A 86 -0.67 4.20 -11.26
CA THR A 86 -0.61 4.90 -12.56
C THR A 86 -1.71 4.42 -13.50
N LEU A 87 -1.92 3.10 -13.56
CA LEU A 87 -3.01 2.48 -14.33
C LEU A 87 -4.39 2.89 -13.79
N ALA A 88 -4.58 2.80 -12.47
CA ALA A 88 -5.84 3.16 -11.83
C ALA A 88 -6.21 4.62 -12.10
N LYS A 89 -5.25 5.55 -11.97
CA LYS A 89 -5.46 6.97 -12.28
C LYS A 89 -5.68 7.22 -13.76
N GLY A 90 -4.86 6.65 -14.65
CA GLY A 90 -5.01 6.84 -16.09
C GLY A 90 -6.37 6.39 -16.63
N ILE A 91 -6.84 5.20 -16.21
CA ILE A 91 -8.17 4.71 -16.59
C ILE A 91 -9.27 5.58 -15.97
N SER A 92 -9.11 5.98 -14.71
CA SER A 92 -10.07 6.87 -14.04
C SER A 92 -10.15 8.24 -14.72
N GLU A 93 -9.04 8.79 -15.20
CA GLU A 93 -8.99 10.08 -15.91
C GLU A 93 -9.75 10.01 -17.23
N ILE A 94 -9.50 8.95 -18.03
CA ILE A 94 -10.20 8.72 -19.30
C ILE A 94 -11.71 8.57 -19.05
N LEU A 95 -12.12 7.71 -18.12
CA LEU A 95 -13.53 7.48 -17.82
C LEU A 95 -14.21 8.76 -17.28
N ALA A 96 -13.57 9.46 -16.34
CA ALA A 96 -14.11 10.69 -15.77
C ALA A 96 -14.26 11.79 -16.82
N THR A 97 -13.26 11.95 -17.69
CA THR A 97 -13.29 12.97 -18.76
C THR A 97 -14.36 12.64 -19.80
N GLY A 98 -14.48 11.38 -20.21
CA GLY A 98 -15.52 10.95 -21.16
C GLY A 98 -16.93 11.15 -20.60
N LEU A 99 -17.17 10.75 -19.35
CA LEU A 99 -18.46 10.96 -18.68
C LEU A 99 -18.77 12.44 -18.47
N ALA A 100 -17.79 13.24 -18.06
CA ALA A 100 -17.95 14.68 -17.92
C ALA A 100 -18.22 15.36 -19.26
N GLY A 101 -17.56 14.89 -20.34
CA GLY A 101 -17.79 15.32 -21.71
C GLY A 101 -19.21 15.07 -22.18
N GLY A 102 -19.67 13.83 -22.10
CA GLY A 102 -21.03 13.46 -22.49
C GLY A 102 -22.09 14.20 -21.70
N LEU A 103 -21.92 14.30 -20.37
CA LEU A 103 -22.88 15.01 -19.53
C LEU A 103 -22.85 16.52 -19.77
N GLY A 104 -21.68 17.13 -19.98
CA GLY A 104 -21.54 18.55 -20.29
C GLY A 104 -22.19 18.95 -21.62
N VAL A 105 -22.06 18.11 -22.66
CA VAL A 105 -22.75 18.32 -23.94
C VAL A 105 -24.27 18.18 -23.78
N ALA A 106 -24.73 17.22 -22.97
CA ALA A 106 -26.16 17.01 -22.70
C ALA A 106 -26.78 18.20 -21.95
N THR A 107 -26.20 18.64 -20.84
CA THR A 107 -26.69 19.78 -20.05
C THR A 107 -26.70 21.07 -20.88
N ARG A 108 -25.68 21.26 -21.71
CA ARG A 108 -25.60 22.43 -22.60
C ARG A 108 -26.62 22.39 -23.73
N SER A 109 -26.89 21.22 -24.30
CA SER A 109 -27.95 21.06 -25.30
C SER A 109 -29.31 21.43 -24.72
N ILE A 110 -29.59 21.04 -23.47
CA ILE A 110 -30.81 21.43 -22.74
C ILE A 110 -30.84 22.94 -22.47
N ALA A 111 -29.71 23.53 -22.07
CA ALA A 111 -29.61 24.97 -21.82
C ALA A 111 -29.86 25.80 -23.10
N ILE A 112 -29.35 25.36 -24.25
CA ILE A 112 -29.58 26.03 -25.55
C ILE A 112 -31.06 25.97 -25.96
N LEU A 113 -31.75 24.85 -25.71
CA LEU A 113 -33.19 24.72 -25.98
C LEU A 113 -34.05 25.69 -25.15
N SER A 114 -33.49 26.25 -24.08
CA SER A 114 -34.18 27.17 -23.16
C SER A 114 -34.09 28.65 -23.57
N GLY A 115 -33.53 28.95 -24.75
CA GLY A 115 -33.35 30.30 -25.29
C GLY A 115 -32.19 31.08 -24.65
N GLU A 116 -31.86 32.26 -25.17
CA GLU A 116 -30.66 33.04 -24.75
C GLU A 116 -30.67 33.41 -23.26
N LYS A 117 -31.81 33.88 -22.74
CA LYS A 117 -31.95 34.23 -21.31
C LYS A 117 -31.91 32.98 -20.41
N GLY A 118 -32.39 31.84 -20.91
CA GLY A 118 -32.39 30.57 -20.19
C GLY A 118 -31.01 29.88 -20.19
N LYS A 119 -30.22 30.03 -21.26
CA LYS A 119 -28.91 29.36 -21.44
C LYS A 119 -27.99 29.55 -20.23
N ALA A 120 -27.81 30.79 -19.76
CA ALA A 120 -26.94 31.10 -18.63
C ALA A 120 -27.49 30.57 -17.29
N VAL A 121 -28.79 30.70 -17.08
CA VAL A 121 -29.47 30.26 -15.84
C VAL A 121 -29.43 28.74 -15.72
N PHE A 122 -29.80 28.01 -16.77
CA PHE A 122 -29.78 26.55 -16.77
C PHE A 122 -28.37 25.97 -16.71
N SER A 123 -27.39 26.55 -17.44
CA SER A 123 -25.99 26.09 -17.33
C SER A 123 -25.47 26.23 -15.90
N SER A 124 -25.71 27.38 -15.28
CA SER A 124 -25.31 27.63 -13.88
C SER A 124 -26.01 26.68 -12.90
N PHE A 125 -27.30 26.42 -13.11
CA PHE A 125 -28.07 25.47 -12.31
C PHE A 125 -27.51 24.04 -12.42
N PHE A 126 -27.20 23.56 -13.62
CA PHE A 126 -26.61 22.23 -13.81
C PHE A 126 -25.22 22.11 -13.19
N VAL A 127 -24.38 23.14 -13.33
CA VAL A 127 -23.07 23.20 -12.66
C VAL A 127 -23.23 23.11 -11.15
N PHE A 128 -24.16 23.87 -10.57
CA PHE A 128 -24.45 23.84 -9.14
C PHE A 128 -24.94 22.46 -8.67
N VAL A 129 -25.94 21.88 -9.35
CA VAL A 129 -26.54 20.61 -8.96
C VAL A 129 -25.57 19.45 -9.13
N ILE A 130 -24.96 19.29 -10.31
CA ILE A 130 -24.05 18.16 -10.57
C ILE A 130 -22.76 18.32 -9.77
N GLY A 131 -22.19 19.52 -9.72
CA GLY A 131 -21.01 19.80 -8.90
C GLY A 131 -21.27 19.55 -7.41
N GLY A 132 -22.44 19.99 -6.91
CA GLY A 132 -22.89 19.75 -5.54
C GLY A 132 -23.07 18.27 -5.21
N ILE A 133 -23.76 17.51 -6.09
CA ILE A 133 -23.96 16.07 -5.93
C ILE A 133 -22.62 15.34 -5.90
N VAL A 134 -21.74 15.57 -6.88
CA VAL A 134 -20.46 14.86 -6.93
C VAL A 134 -19.57 15.25 -5.75
N THR A 135 -19.60 16.50 -5.31
CA THR A 135 -18.88 16.94 -4.10
C THR A 135 -19.43 16.27 -2.84
N TYR A 136 -20.75 16.15 -2.69
CA TYR A 136 -21.35 15.42 -1.58
C TYR A 136 -20.97 13.93 -1.60
N VAL A 137 -20.98 13.30 -2.77
CA VAL A 137 -20.55 11.93 -2.99
C VAL A 137 -19.08 11.73 -2.56
N ARG A 138 -18.20 12.71 -2.80
CA ARG A 138 -16.79 12.69 -2.34
C ARG A 138 -16.62 12.78 -0.83
N LEU A 139 -17.62 13.24 -0.07
CA LEU A 139 -17.55 13.26 1.39
C LEU A 139 -17.70 11.86 2.00
N SER A 140 -18.24 10.90 1.25
CA SER A 140 -18.34 9.50 1.69
C SER A 140 -16.94 8.87 1.80
N PRO A 141 -16.51 8.39 2.99
CA PRO A 141 -15.19 7.80 3.18
C PRO A 141 -14.93 6.61 2.24
N TRP A 142 -15.97 5.82 1.95
CA TRP A 142 -15.88 4.65 1.07
C TRP A 142 -15.57 5.04 -0.38
N LEU A 143 -16.23 6.08 -0.89
CA LEU A 143 -16.00 6.58 -2.26
C LEU A 143 -14.70 7.37 -2.35
N LYS A 144 -14.41 8.20 -1.35
CA LYS A 144 -13.19 9.01 -1.30
C LYS A 144 -11.93 8.14 -1.35
N ALA A 145 -11.90 7.06 -0.58
CA ALA A 145 -10.74 6.17 -0.56
C ALA A 145 -10.46 5.48 -1.91
N ARG A 146 -11.44 5.37 -2.81
CA ARG A 146 -11.33 4.60 -4.07
C ARG A 146 -11.35 5.44 -5.34
N TYR A 147 -12.09 6.55 -5.34
CA TYR A 147 -12.43 7.28 -6.56
C TYR A 147 -12.22 8.81 -6.45
N ASP A 148 -11.62 9.33 -5.38
CA ASP A 148 -11.50 10.79 -5.18
C ASP A 148 -10.82 11.51 -6.34
N TYR A 149 -9.77 10.88 -6.91
CA TYR A 149 -9.09 11.40 -8.10
C TYR A 149 -10.06 11.50 -9.30
N GLY A 150 -10.72 10.41 -9.68
CA GLY A 150 -11.65 10.39 -10.81
C GLY A 150 -12.84 11.34 -10.62
N LEU A 151 -13.40 11.44 -9.41
CA LEU A 151 -14.49 12.38 -9.10
C LEU A 151 -14.03 13.84 -9.19
N THR A 152 -12.78 14.14 -8.80
CA THR A 152 -12.20 15.48 -8.95
C THR A 152 -12.02 15.86 -10.42
N ILE A 153 -11.45 14.95 -11.21
CA ILE A 153 -11.28 15.12 -12.65
C ILE A 153 -12.64 15.26 -13.35
N PHE A 154 -13.65 14.51 -12.93
CA PHE A 154 -15.01 14.60 -13.46
C PHE A 154 -15.58 16.02 -13.25
N ILE A 155 -15.55 16.53 -12.01
CA ILE A 155 -16.05 17.89 -11.70
C ILE A 155 -15.29 18.92 -12.53
N LEU A 156 -13.95 18.85 -12.55
CA LEU A 156 -13.11 19.81 -13.27
C LEU A 156 -13.46 19.86 -14.77
N ASN A 157 -13.55 18.68 -15.41
CA ASN A 157 -13.88 18.59 -16.82
C ASN A 157 -15.31 19.02 -17.13
N PHE A 158 -16.26 18.64 -16.29
CA PHE A 158 -17.66 19.00 -16.47
C PHE A 158 -17.85 20.52 -16.36
N CYS A 159 -17.25 21.15 -15.34
CA CYS A 159 -17.26 22.59 -15.19
C CYS A 159 -16.58 23.29 -16.37
N LEU A 160 -15.42 22.79 -16.84
CA LEU A 160 -14.73 23.40 -17.97
C LEU A 160 -15.63 23.42 -19.23
N ILE A 161 -16.34 22.33 -19.51
CA ILE A 161 -17.22 22.22 -20.68
C ILE A 161 -18.48 23.10 -20.54
N CYS A 162 -19.02 23.22 -19.33
CA CYS A 162 -20.23 24.03 -19.10
C CYS A 162 -19.94 25.54 -19.04
N LEU A 163 -18.75 25.95 -18.58
CA LEU A 163 -18.39 27.35 -18.36
C LEU A 163 -17.70 28.02 -19.55
N LEU A 164 -17.00 27.28 -20.43
CA LEU A 164 -16.34 27.87 -21.60
C LEU A 164 -17.36 28.22 -22.69
N ASP A 165 -17.37 29.44 -23.21
CA ASP A 165 -18.35 29.88 -24.21
C ASP A 165 -17.90 29.56 -25.65
N TYR A 166 -17.91 28.27 -26.01
CA TYR A 166 -17.72 27.81 -27.39
C TYR A 166 -19.04 27.70 -28.16
N THR A 167 -18.99 27.94 -29.48
CA THR A 167 -20.08 27.62 -30.40
C THR A 167 -20.33 26.11 -30.42
N LYS A 168 -21.56 25.66 -30.71
CA LYS A 168 -21.94 24.23 -30.63
C LYS A 168 -21.05 23.30 -31.47
N SER A 169 -20.64 23.73 -32.67
CA SER A 169 -19.74 22.99 -33.56
C SER A 169 -18.30 22.95 -33.05
N GLU A 170 -17.77 24.10 -32.63
CA GLU A 170 -16.40 24.25 -32.12
C GLU A 170 -16.19 23.47 -30.81
N MET A 171 -17.23 23.41 -29.96
CA MET A 171 -17.15 22.73 -28.67
C MET A 171 -16.91 21.23 -28.80
N LEU A 172 -17.59 20.55 -29.74
CA LEU A 172 -17.44 19.12 -29.93
C LEU A 172 -16.05 18.78 -30.46
N GLU A 173 -15.55 19.58 -31.40
CA GLU A 173 -14.20 19.41 -31.96
C GLU A 173 -13.13 19.59 -30.86
N ILE A 174 -13.20 20.70 -30.10
CA ILE A 174 -12.28 20.98 -29.00
C ILE A 174 -12.36 19.90 -27.89
N ALA A 175 -13.58 19.44 -27.56
CA ALA A 175 -13.77 18.42 -26.52
C ALA A 175 -13.21 17.05 -26.94
N VAL A 176 -13.43 16.64 -28.19
CA VAL A 176 -12.88 15.39 -28.74
C VAL A 176 -11.36 15.46 -28.80
N GLU A 177 -10.81 16.56 -29.28
CA GLU A 177 -9.37 16.77 -29.34
C GLU A 177 -8.72 16.71 -27.95
N ARG A 178 -9.32 17.39 -26.96
CA ARG A 178 -8.85 17.33 -25.57
C ARG A 178 -8.93 15.92 -25.00
N PHE A 179 -10.03 15.21 -25.24
CA PHE A 179 -10.21 13.83 -24.80
C PHE A 179 -9.17 12.89 -25.41
N LEU A 180 -8.91 13.00 -26.72
CA LEU A 180 -7.88 12.23 -27.40
C LEU A 180 -6.48 12.54 -26.86
N THR A 181 -6.21 13.81 -26.54
CA THR A 181 -4.93 14.22 -25.96
C THR A 181 -4.70 13.61 -24.57
N ILE A 182 -5.75 13.59 -23.73
CA ILE A 182 -5.73 12.94 -22.41
C ILE A 182 -5.52 11.43 -22.55
N ILE A 183 -6.14 10.78 -23.55
CA ILE A 183 -5.91 9.36 -23.85
C ILE A 183 -4.44 9.13 -24.22
N VAL A 184 -3.88 9.93 -25.14
CA VAL A 184 -2.47 9.81 -25.55
C VAL A 184 -1.54 9.99 -24.34
N GLY A 185 -1.77 11.02 -23.53
CA GLY A 185 -0.98 11.25 -22.31
C GLY A 185 -1.05 10.10 -21.32
N SER A 186 -2.25 9.54 -21.14
CA SER A 186 -2.48 8.36 -20.30
C SER A 186 -1.76 7.12 -20.82
N CYS A 187 -1.86 6.86 -22.12
CA CYS A 187 -1.17 5.74 -22.77
C CYS A 187 0.35 5.85 -22.62
N VAL A 188 0.94 7.02 -22.87
CA VAL A 188 2.38 7.24 -22.72
C VAL A 188 2.82 7.00 -21.27
N ALA A 189 2.10 7.57 -20.29
CA ALA A 189 2.42 7.36 -18.87
C ALA A 189 2.38 5.88 -18.48
N ILE A 190 1.31 5.17 -18.88
CA ILE A 190 1.12 3.76 -18.60
C ILE A 190 2.24 2.92 -19.23
N VAL A 191 2.52 3.12 -20.52
CA VAL A 191 3.58 2.39 -21.24
C VAL A 191 4.94 2.61 -20.58
N VAL A 192 5.30 3.85 -20.28
CA VAL A 192 6.58 4.15 -19.60
C VAL A 192 6.64 3.51 -18.21
N SER A 193 5.54 3.53 -17.45
CA SER A 193 5.49 2.96 -16.11
C SER A 193 5.74 1.45 -16.10
N ILE A 194 5.19 0.73 -17.10
CA ILE A 194 5.27 -0.73 -17.24
C ILE A 194 6.60 -1.15 -17.87
N CYS A 195 7.01 -0.50 -18.96
CA CYS A 195 8.14 -0.96 -19.77
C CYS A 195 9.51 -0.59 -19.18
N ILE A 196 9.58 0.45 -18.35
CA ILE A 196 10.86 0.95 -17.82
C ILE A 196 10.92 0.65 -16.34
N CYS A 197 11.77 -0.29 -15.93
CA CYS A 197 12.05 -0.65 -14.53
C CYS A 197 10.79 -0.67 -13.64
N PRO A 198 9.78 -1.50 -13.94
CA PRO A 198 8.47 -1.42 -13.29
C PRO A 198 8.57 -1.58 -11.77
N VAL A 199 7.81 -0.76 -11.05
CA VAL A 199 7.71 -0.82 -9.58
C VAL A 199 6.31 -1.33 -9.25
N TRP A 200 6.25 -2.47 -8.54
CA TRP A 200 5.01 -3.19 -8.26
C TRP A 200 4.58 -2.98 -6.81
N VAL A 201 3.40 -2.39 -6.60
CA VAL A 201 2.82 -2.22 -5.26
C VAL A 201 2.45 -3.56 -4.63
N GLY A 202 2.09 -4.57 -5.44
CA GLY A 202 1.87 -5.92 -4.96
C GLY A 202 3.13 -6.57 -4.36
N HIS A 203 4.32 -6.22 -4.87
CA HIS A 203 5.59 -6.67 -4.29
C HIS A 203 5.92 -5.94 -2.99
N ASP A 204 5.65 -4.63 -2.92
CA ASP A 204 5.81 -3.87 -1.68
C ASP A 204 4.87 -4.38 -0.58
N LEU A 205 3.60 -4.68 -0.91
CA LEU A 205 2.64 -5.31 0.00
C LEU A 205 3.14 -6.66 0.52
N HIS A 206 3.68 -7.49 -0.37
CA HIS A 206 4.23 -8.78 -0.02
C HIS A 206 5.37 -8.66 1.00
N ASN A 207 6.32 -7.75 0.75
CA ASN A 207 7.42 -7.48 1.66
C ASN A 207 6.96 -6.85 2.98
N GLN A 208 5.95 -5.97 2.93
CA GLN A 208 5.38 -5.31 4.10
C GLN A 208 4.75 -6.32 5.05
N ILE A 209 3.90 -7.23 4.56
CA ILE A 209 3.27 -8.24 5.41
C ILE A 209 4.31 -9.16 6.04
N ALA A 210 5.32 -9.59 5.27
CA ALA A 210 6.43 -10.38 5.81
C ALA A 210 7.21 -9.60 6.89
N SER A 211 7.50 -8.32 6.66
CA SER A 211 8.14 -7.45 7.66
C SER A 211 7.27 -7.30 8.91
N ASP A 212 5.96 -7.13 8.77
CA ASP A 212 5.06 -7.00 9.91
C ASP A 212 5.04 -8.26 10.77
N MET A 213 5.12 -9.45 10.16
CA MET A 213 5.30 -10.72 10.89
C MET A 213 6.64 -10.77 11.65
N GLU A 214 7.74 -10.28 11.06
CA GLU A 214 9.03 -10.17 11.76
C GLU A 214 8.96 -9.22 12.96
N LYS A 215 8.26 -8.09 12.84
CA LYS A 215 8.09 -7.16 13.97
C LYS A 215 7.33 -7.80 15.13
N LEU A 216 6.38 -8.70 14.85
CA LEU A 216 5.72 -9.49 15.89
C LEU A 216 6.67 -10.53 16.48
N ALA A 217 7.51 -11.14 15.65
CA ALA A 217 8.49 -12.11 16.10
C ALA A 217 9.55 -11.48 17.02
N ASP A 218 10.04 -10.30 16.68
CA ASP A 218 10.99 -9.53 17.48
C ASP A 218 10.45 -9.27 18.90
N PHE A 219 9.14 -8.97 19.03
CA PHE A 219 8.49 -8.85 20.33
C PHE A 219 8.55 -10.15 21.14
N PHE A 220 8.25 -11.28 20.48
CA PHE A 220 8.19 -12.58 21.15
C PHE A 220 9.56 -13.14 21.55
N GLU A 221 10.60 -12.88 20.75
CA GLU A 221 11.96 -13.25 21.11
C GLU A 221 12.51 -12.38 22.25
N GLY A 222 12.19 -11.08 22.26
CA GLY A 222 12.55 -10.18 23.37
C GLY A 222 11.67 -10.32 24.62
N PHE A 223 10.65 -11.19 24.58
CA PHE A 223 9.65 -11.31 25.65
C PHE A 223 10.24 -11.71 27.01
N GLY A 224 11.19 -12.66 27.02
CA GLY A 224 11.84 -13.10 28.25
C GLY A 224 12.88 -12.13 28.77
N ASP A 225 13.71 -11.59 27.89
CA ASP A 225 14.90 -10.85 28.31
C ASP A 225 14.58 -9.48 28.92
N GLU A 226 13.47 -8.84 28.52
CA GLU A 226 13.15 -7.48 28.98
C GLU A 226 12.12 -7.46 30.14
N TYR A 227 11.20 -8.43 30.20
CA TYR A 227 10.15 -8.47 31.23
C TYR A 227 10.49 -9.37 32.42
N PHE A 228 11.38 -10.33 32.22
CA PHE A 228 11.61 -11.40 33.18
C PHE A 228 13.03 -11.44 33.73
N ASN A 229 14.01 -11.00 32.94
CA ASN A 229 15.38 -10.77 33.37
C ASN A 229 15.57 -9.26 33.53
N ASN A 230 15.38 -8.73 34.75
CA ASN A 230 15.60 -7.31 35.07
C ASN A 230 16.90 -6.80 34.41
N SER A 231 16.78 -6.08 33.30
CA SER A 231 17.90 -5.35 32.74
C SER A 231 17.55 -3.86 32.76
N GLU A 232 18.19 -3.16 33.69
CA GLU A 232 18.33 -1.71 33.71
C GLU A 232 19.19 -1.21 32.50
N ILE A 233 19.18 -1.92 31.36
CA ILE A 233 20.08 -1.70 30.23
C ILE A 233 19.28 -1.43 28.94
N SER A 234 18.15 -0.72 29.03
CA SER A 234 17.41 -0.29 27.83
C SER A 234 17.21 1.22 27.71
N GLU A 235 17.93 2.03 28.51
CA GLU A 235 17.95 3.49 28.33
C GLU A 235 19.10 4.00 27.44
N ALA A 236 19.97 3.10 26.96
CA ALA A 236 21.19 3.47 26.24
C ALA A 236 21.25 2.98 24.77
N MET A 237 20.17 3.13 24.00
CA MET A 237 20.24 3.10 22.53
C MET A 237 19.02 3.84 21.97
N GLY A 238 19.25 4.92 21.21
CA GLY A 238 18.21 5.83 20.69
C GLY A 238 17.26 5.25 19.64
N ASP A 239 17.13 3.92 19.54
CA ASP A 239 16.15 3.23 18.71
C ASP A 239 14.98 2.76 19.59
N LYS A 240 13.75 2.87 19.07
CA LYS A 240 12.57 2.34 19.78
C LYS A 240 12.85 0.90 20.21
N PRO A 241 12.63 0.52 21.48
CA PRO A 241 12.95 -0.82 21.95
C PRO A 241 12.27 -1.85 21.05
N LEU A 242 12.95 -2.96 20.78
CA LEU A 242 12.49 -4.02 19.86
C LEU A 242 11.03 -4.41 20.13
N LEU A 243 10.63 -4.41 21.41
CA LEU A 243 9.28 -4.68 21.86
C LEU A 243 8.22 -3.67 21.38
N HIS A 244 8.54 -2.44 20.97
CA HIS A 244 7.53 -1.49 20.47
C HIS A 244 7.40 -1.48 18.95
N ARG A 245 8.20 -2.28 18.23
CA ARG A 245 8.19 -2.32 16.77
C ARG A 245 6.86 -2.82 16.20
N TYR A 246 6.16 -3.71 16.92
CA TYR A 246 4.84 -4.21 16.52
C TYR A 246 3.76 -3.11 16.47
N LYS A 247 3.94 -1.97 17.16
CA LYS A 247 2.94 -0.88 17.16
C LYS A 247 2.67 -0.33 15.76
N SER A 248 3.67 -0.37 14.87
CA SER A 248 3.49 -0.01 13.46
C SER A 248 2.50 -0.93 12.72
N VAL A 249 2.35 -2.18 13.16
CA VAL A 249 1.42 -3.15 12.61
C VAL A 249 -0.02 -2.83 13.00
N LEU A 250 -0.26 -2.16 14.13
CA LEU A 250 -1.61 -1.81 14.60
C LEU A 250 -2.31 -0.83 13.64
N SER A 251 -1.57 0.08 13.02
CA SER A 251 -2.07 1.10 12.09
C SER A 251 -1.94 0.72 10.61
N SER A 252 -1.50 -0.50 10.28
CA SER A 252 -1.26 -0.96 8.91
C SER A 252 -2.51 -1.06 8.02
N LYS A 253 -3.70 -1.23 8.62
CA LYS A 253 -4.94 -1.61 7.91
C LYS A 253 -5.24 -0.79 6.64
N SER A 254 -5.24 0.54 6.76
CA SER A 254 -5.59 1.43 5.65
C SER A 254 -4.56 1.37 4.53
N SER A 255 -3.27 1.24 4.89
CA SER A 255 -2.16 1.08 3.97
C SER A 255 -2.28 -0.22 3.19
N ASP A 256 -2.51 -1.34 3.90
CA ASP A 256 -2.66 -2.67 3.30
C ASP A 256 -3.86 -2.74 2.34
N GLU A 257 -5.01 -2.22 2.76
CA GLU A 257 -6.22 -2.19 1.92
C GLU A 257 -6.01 -1.36 0.65
N THR A 258 -5.30 -0.24 0.77
CA THR A 258 -4.95 0.64 -0.36
C THR A 258 -3.99 -0.07 -1.32
N MET A 259 -2.93 -0.70 -0.80
CA MET A 259 -1.99 -1.47 -1.62
C MET A 259 -2.67 -2.64 -2.32
N VAL A 260 -3.55 -3.39 -1.64
CA VAL A 260 -4.35 -4.47 -2.25
C VAL A 260 -5.25 -3.95 -3.37
N PHE A 261 -5.89 -2.79 -3.19
CA PHE A 261 -6.72 -2.19 -4.22
C PHE A 261 -5.89 -1.80 -5.46
N LEU A 262 -4.74 -1.17 -5.25
CA LEU A 262 -3.86 -0.70 -6.31
C LEU A 262 -3.15 -1.86 -7.03
N ALA A 263 -2.78 -2.93 -6.30
CA ALA A 263 -2.17 -4.13 -6.84
C ALA A 263 -3.09 -4.89 -7.82
N ARG A 264 -4.41 -4.74 -7.72
CA ARG A 264 -5.38 -5.35 -8.65
C ARG A 264 -5.32 -4.76 -10.05
N TRP A 265 -4.81 -3.54 -10.18
CA TRP A 265 -4.64 -2.88 -11.48
C TRP A 265 -3.36 -3.32 -12.18
N GLU A 266 -2.44 -3.98 -11.48
CA GLU A 266 -1.15 -4.34 -12.05
C GLU A 266 -1.31 -5.44 -13.12
N PRO A 267 -0.65 -5.31 -14.29
CA PRO A 267 -0.58 -6.39 -15.27
C PRO A 267 0.10 -7.63 -14.68
N CYS A 268 0.10 -8.72 -15.45
CA CYS A 268 0.73 -9.97 -15.02
C CYS A 268 2.22 -9.78 -14.62
N HIS A 269 2.54 -10.04 -13.36
CA HIS A 269 3.90 -10.00 -12.84
C HIS A 269 4.10 -11.01 -11.70
N GLY A 270 5.36 -11.25 -11.33
CA GLY A 270 5.73 -12.11 -10.21
C GLY A 270 5.32 -13.58 -10.40
N ARG A 271 5.25 -14.32 -9.29
CA ARG A 271 5.00 -15.78 -9.33
C ARG A 271 3.55 -16.17 -9.59
N PHE A 272 2.60 -15.27 -9.34
CA PHE A 272 1.17 -15.54 -9.48
C PHE A 272 0.56 -15.03 -10.80
N ARG A 273 1.36 -14.37 -11.65
CA ARG A 273 0.96 -13.88 -12.98
C ARG A 273 -0.39 -13.12 -12.94
N PHE A 274 -1.45 -13.67 -13.54
CA PHE A 274 -2.79 -13.07 -13.60
C PHE A 274 -3.71 -13.43 -12.42
N ARG A 275 -3.32 -14.38 -11.57
CA ARG A 275 -4.18 -14.95 -10.51
C ARG A 275 -3.59 -14.70 -9.13
N HIS A 276 -3.15 -13.46 -8.90
CA HIS A 276 -2.67 -13.03 -7.59
C HIS A 276 -3.75 -13.24 -6.51
N PRO A 277 -3.46 -14.01 -5.43
CA PRO A 277 -4.43 -14.33 -4.40
C PRO A 277 -4.55 -13.19 -3.38
N TRP A 278 -4.93 -11.99 -3.82
CA TRP A 278 -5.01 -10.79 -2.98
C TRP A 278 -5.88 -10.96 -1.73
N LYS A 279 -6.94 -11.79 -1.81
CA LYS A 279 -7.77 -12.15 -0.64
C LYS A 279 -6.96 -12.84 0.46
N GLN A 280 -5.97 -13.65 0.08
CA GLN A 280 -5.10 -14.34 1.03
C GLN A 280 -4.11 -13.37 1.69
N TYR A 281 -3.57 -12.41 0.94
CA TYR A 281 -2.76 -11.33 1.53
C TYR A 281 -3.56 -10.52 2.56
N THR A 282 -4.79 -10.12 2.24
CA THR A 282 -5.68 -9.43 3.19
C THR A 282 -5.96 -10.29 4.43
N LYS A 283 -6.16 -11.61 4.26
CA LYS A 283 -6.37 -12.54 5.37
C LYS A 283 -5.13 -12.59 6.29
N ILE A 284 -3.93 -12.73 5.73
CA ILE A 284 -2.67 -12.77 6.49
C ILE A 284 -2.45 -11.43 7.22
N GLY A 285 -2.62 -10.28 6.54
CA GLY A 285 -2.49 -8.96 7.17
C GLY A 285 -3.47 -8.77 8.33
N ASN A 286 -4.74 -9.17 8.15
CA ASN A 286 -5.75 -9.12 9.23
C ASN A 286 -5.39 -10.00 10.42
N LEU A 287 -4.90 -11.21 10.20
CA LEU A 287 -4.46 -12.12 11.27
C LEU A 287 -3.21 -11.58 11.99
N THR A 288 -2.26 -11.03 11.23
CA THR A 288 -1.04 -10.40 11.77
C THR A 288 -1.40 -9.22 12.68
N ARG A 289 -2.30 -8.35 12.23
CA ARG A 289 -2.80 -7.24 13.06
C ARG A 289 -3.62 -7.70 14.27
N LEU A 290 -4.41 -8.78 14.14
CA LEU A 290 -5.08 -9.40 15.29
C LEU A 290 -4.07 -9.92 16.34
N CYS A 291 -2.96 -10.49 15.88
CA CYS A 291 -1.85 -10.89 16.74
C CYS A 291 -1.20 -9.66 17.41
N ALA A 292 -1.01 -8.56 16.68
CA ALA A 292 -0.50 -7.31 17.24
C ALA A 292 -1.40 -6.74 18.35
N TYR A 293 -2.73 -6.78 18.21
CA TYR A 293 -3.64 -6.35 19.29
C TYR A 293 -3.52 -7.23 20.54
N LYS A 294 -3.27 -8.54 20.39
CA LYS A 294 -3.05 -9.45 21.53
C LYS A 294 -1.72 -9.15 22.21
N ILE A 295 -0.68 -8.88 21.41
CA ILE A 295 0.63 -8.43 21.91
C ILE A 295 0.49 -7.12 22.71
N GLU A 296 -0.25 -6.13 22.20
CA GLU A 296 -0.51 -4.89 22.93
C GLU A 296 -1.16 -5.18 24.28
N ALA A 297 -2.19 -6.02 24.32
CA ALA A 297 -2.84 -6.41 25.57
C ALA A 297 -1.85 -7.08 26.54
N ILE A 298 -1.01 -8.01 26.06
CA ILE A 298 0.03 -8.64 26.88
C ILE A 298 1.01 -7.59 27.42
N SER A 299 1.45 -6.65 26.59
CA SER A 299 2.40 -5.60 26.99
C SER A 299 1.84 -4.68 28.09
N VAL A 300 0.53 -4.40 28.07
CA VAL A 300 -0.14 -3.60 29.10
C VAL A 300 -0.16 -4.35 30.44
N TYR A 301 -0.53 -5.63 30.44
CA TYR A 301 -0.54 -6.44 31.67
C TYR A 301 0.87 -6.63 32.26
N LEU A 302 1.89 -6.74 31.40
CA LEU A 302 3.29 -6.84 31.84
C LEU A 302 3.83 -5.50 32.37
N ALA A 303 3.41 -4.37 31.79
CA ALA A 303 3.76 -3.05 32.30
C ALA A 303 3.14 -2.79 33.69
N SER A 304 1.91 -3.25 33.93
CA SER A 304 1.29 -3.17 35.27
C SER A 304 1.94 -4.08 36.31
N SER A 305 2.68 -5.12 35.90
CA SER A 305 3.33 -6.07 36.81
C SER A 305 4.79 -5.72 37.17
N LYS A 306 5.37 -4.63 36.63
CA LYS A 306 6.77 -4.23 36.85
C LYS A 306 7.17 -3.92 38.31
N HIS A 307 6.21 -3.94 39.25
CA HIS A 307 6.45 -3.61 40.66
C HIS A 307 6.44 -4.81 41.63
N ILE A 308 6.37 -6.06 41.17
CA ILE A 308 6.12 -7.20 42.08
C ILE A 308 7.16 -8.31 41.90
N PRO A 309 8.10 -8.46 42.85
CA PRO A 309 9.04 -9.58 42.89
C PRO A 309 8.44 -10.71 43.73
N SER A 310 8.07 -11.83 43.10
CA SER A 310 7.88 -13.10 43.83
C SER A 310 8.49 -14.28 43.07
N GLU A 311 9.20 -15.14 43.82
CA GLU A 311 9.78 -16.42 43.35
C GLU A 311 8.71 -17.45 42.95
N LEU A 312 7.44 -17.17 43.25
CA LEU A 312 6.29 -18.07 43.16
C LEU A 312 5.79 -18.29 41.71
N GLY A 313 6.10 -17.38 40.78
CA GLY A 313 5.71 -17.42 39.37
C GLY A 313 6.72 -18.04 38.40
N SER A 314 7.86 -18.56 38.87
CA SER A 314 9.00 -18.99 38.04
C SER A 314 8.65 -20.02 36.95
N LYS A 315 7.84 -21.03 37.27
CA LYS A 315 7.45 -22.09 36.32
C LYS A 315 6.48 -21.60 35.23
N ILE A 316 5.57 -20.69 35.57
CA ILE A 316 4.68 -20.05 34.59
C ILE A 316 5.47 -19.08 33.71
N LYS A 317 6.36 -18.31 34.33
CA LYS A 317 7.26 -17.37 33.66
C LYS A 317 8.17 -18.08 32.65
N GLU A 318 8.79 -19.18 33.04
CA GLU A 318 9.59 -20.04 32.17
C GLU A 318 8.75 -20.63 31.02
N SER A 319 7.57 -21.17 31.34
CA SER A 319 6.64 -21.70 30.32
C SER A 319 6.21 -20.63 29.33
N CYS A 320 5.83 -19.44 29.79
CA CYS A 320 5.46 -18.30 28.95
C CYS A 320 6.63 -17.81 28.10
N THR A 321 7.85 -17.81 28.64
CA THR A 321 9.08 -17.44 27.91
C THR A 321 9.36 -18.44 26.80
N SER A 322 9.30 -19.74 27.10
CA SER A 322 9.51 -20.81 26.13
C SER A 322 8.47 -20.78 25.00
N ILE A 323 7.18 -20.63 25.35
CA ILE A 323 6.09 -20.48 24.37
C ILE A 323 6.32 -19.24 23.49
N SER A 324 6.68 -18.11 24.09
CA SER A 324 6.94 -16.86 23.35
C SER A 324 8.11 -17.02 22.39
N LEU A 325 9.22 -17.60 22.84
CA LEU A 325 10.37 -17.87 21.97
C LEU A 325 9.99 -18.75 20.75
N GLU A 326 9.22 -19.81 20.96
CA GLU A 326 8.74 -20.65 19.85
C GLU A 326 7.74 -19.91 18.95
N CYS A 327 6.92 -19.00 19.48
CA CYS A 327 6.07 -18.11 18.68
C CYS A 327 6.89 -17.18 17.79
N GLY A 328 7.96 -16.59 18.33
CA GLY A 328 8.88 -15.73 17.58
C GLY A 328 9.54 -16.47 16.42
N LYS A 329 10.12 -17.65 16.70
CA LYS A 329 10.70 -18.52 15.67
C LYS A 329 9.67 -18.92 14.59
N ALA A 330 8.45 -19.27 15.00
CA ALA A 330 7.38 -19.64 14.06
C ALA A 330 7.03 -18.50 13.10
N LEU A 331 6.96 -17.27 13.61
CA LEU A 331 6.67 -16.08 12.81
C LEU A 331 7.83 -15.70 11.89
N LYS A 332 9.09 -15.79 12.34
CA LYS A 332 10.27 -15.58 11.47
C LYS A 332 10.34 -16.59 10.35
N GLU A 333 10.14 -17.87 10.65
CA GLU A 333 10.10 -18.92 9.62
C GLU A 333 8.98 -18.63 8.60
N SER A 334 7.79 -18.25 9.07
CA SER A 334 6.67 -17.94 8.19
C SER A 334 6.90 -16.66 7.37
N SER A 335 7.59 -15.66 7.93
CA SER A 335 7.99 -14.46 7.20
C SER A 335 9.01 -14.78 6.11
N LEU A 336 10.01 -15.61 6.40
CA LEU A 336 10.98 -16.09 5.42
C LEU A 336 10.28 -16.90 4.31
N LYS A 337 9.39 -17.83 4.67
CA LYS A 337 8.55 -18.56 3.71
C LYS A 337 7.77 -17.61 2.81
N MET A 338 7.19 -16.56 3.39
CA MET A 338 6.48 -15.53 2.64
C MET A 338 7.44 -14.83 1.67
N ARG A 339 8.55 -14.25 2.12
CA ARG A 339 9.52 -13.54 1.25
C ARG A 339 10.06 -14.39 0.11
N GLU A 340 10.49 -15.60 0.44
CA GLU A 340 11.13 -16.46 -0.54
C GLU A 340 10.12 -17.11 -1.48
N MET A 341 8.87 -17.30 -1.03
CA MET A 341 7.85 -18.12 -1.68
C MET A 341 8.41 -19.48 -2.14
N ARG A 342 9.47 -19.98 -1.50
CA ARG A 342 10.21 -21.19 -1.87
C ARG A 342 9.70 -22.37 -1.06
N LYS A 343 9.70 -23.53 -1.71
CA LYS A 343 9.23 -24.81 -1.17
C LYS A 343 9.83 -25.07 0.21
N SER A 344 9.01 -25.03 1.25
CA SER A 344 9.30 -25.73 2.50
C SER A 344 8.32 -26.87 2.65
N SER A 345 8.76 -28.12 2.40
CA SER A 345 7.93 -29.30 2.65
C SER A 345 7.74 -29.59 4.14
N MET A 346 8.35 -28.79 5.02
CA MET A 346 8.28 -28.98 6.45
C MET A 346 7.25 -28.04 7.05
N GLN A 347 6.30 -28.66 7.75
CA GLN A 347 5.40 -27.97 8.65
C GLN A 347 6.22 -27.22 9.69
N ASN A 348 5.77 -26.01 10.04
CA ASN A 348 6.47 -25.15 10.99
C ASN A 348 6.51 -25.83 12.37
N ARG A 349 7.64 -26.46 12.69
CA ARG A 349 7.82 -27.23 13.94
C ARG A 349 7.67 -26.37 15.18
N HIS A 350 7.97 -25.07 15.06
CA HIS A 350 7.87 -24.10 16.15
C HIS A 350 6.41 -23.84 16.56
N VAL A 351 5.46 -23.93 15.62
CA VAL A 351 4.02 -23.91 15.94
C VAL A 351 3.62 -25.11 16.80
N THR A 352 4.11 -26.30 16.45
CA THR A 352 3.85 -27.53 17.22
C THR A 352 4.47 -27.44 18.62
N ASN A 353 5.71 -26.95 18.73
CA ASN A 353 6.36 -26.74 20.02
C ASN A 353 5.62 -25.73 20.90
N ALA A 354 5.18 -24.60 20.33
CA ALA A 354 4.40 -23.60 21.05
C ALA A 354 3.07 -24.17 21.56
N LYS A 355 2.41 -25.03 20.75
CA LYS A 355 1.19 -25.76 21.18
C LYS A 355 1.45 -26.73 22.32
N ASN A 356 2.53 -27.50 22.25
CA ASN A 356 2.90 -28.41 23.33
C ASN A 356 3.18 -27.62 24.62
N GLY A 357 3.88 -26.50 24.51
CA GLY A 357 4.09 -25.57 25.63
C GLY A 357 2.78 -25.02 26.20
N VAL A 358 1.80 -24.71 25.35
CA VAL A 358 0.45 -24.31 25.79
C VAL A 358 -0.23 -25.40 26.64
N GLU A 359 -0.14 -26.67 26.25
CA GLU A 359 -0.73 -27.76 27.04
C GLU A 359 -0.01 -27.96 28.38
N SER A 360 1.32 -27.80 28.41
CA SER A 360 2.10 -27.78 29.65
C SER A 360 1.70 -26.60 30.55
N LEU A 361 1.54 -25.40 29.99
CA LEU A 361 1.10 -24.20 30.71
C LEU A 361 -0.32 -24.35 31.26
N LYS A 362 -1.26 -24.90 30.49
CA LYS A 362 -2.62 -25.19 30.96
C LYS A 362 -2.61 -26.17 32.13
N SER A 363 -1.81 -27.23 32.03
CA SER A 363 -1.64 -28.20 33.12
C SER A 363 -1.06 -27.55 34.37
N ALA A 364 -0.05 -26.69 34.22
CA ALA A 364 0.54 -25.94 35.32
C ALA A 364 -0.46 -24.99 35.98
N LEU A 365 -1.28 -24.27 35.20
CA LEU A 365 -2.33 -23.38 35.73
C LEU A 365 -3.42 -24.15 36.50
N ARG A 366 -3.76 -25.38 36.06
CA ARG A 366 -4.73 -26.24 36.75
C ARG A 366 -4.22 -26.80 38.08
N ALA A 367 -2.91 -26.93 38.24
CA ALA A 367 -2.28 -27.41 39.46
C ALA A 367 -2.21 -26.36 40.58
N ASN A 368 -2.96 -25.25 40.45
CA ASN A 368 -3.02 -24.11 41.37
C ASN A 368 -1.64 -23.62 41.86
N PRO A 369 -0.81 -23.06 40.98
CA PRO A 369 0.55 -22.62 41.32
C PRO A 369 0.59 -21.41 42.26
N TRP A 370 -0.58 -20.88 42.64
CA TRP A 370 -0.76 -19.70 43.49
C TRP A 370 -1.13 -20.07 44.93
N GLU A 371 -1.07 -21.35 45.30
CA GLU A 371 -1.37 -21.81 46.65
C GLU A 371 -0.35 -21.23 47.64
N GLY A 372 -0.77 -20.22 48.43
CA GLY A 372 0.09 -19.43 49.32
C GLY A 372 0.46 -18.03 48.82
N ALA A 373 -0.02 -17.59 47.66
CA ALA A 373 0.20 -16.25 47.12
C ALA A 373 -0.73 -15.21 47.79
N TYR A 374 -0.16 -14.11 48.30
CA TYR A 374 -0.91 -13.05 48.98
C TYR A 374 -1.26 -11.85 48.07
N ASP A 375 -0.69 -11.75 46.86
CA ASP A 375 -0.93 -10.65 45.92
C ASP A 375 -1.95 -11.03 44.83
N GLN A 376 -3.19 -10.57 44.99
CA GLN A 376 -4.26 -10.80 44.01
C GLN A 376 -3.99 -10.14 42.65
N VAL A 377 -3.26 -9.02 42.61
CA VAL A 377 -2.99 -8.28 41.37
C VAL A 377 -1.97 -9.02 40.51
N GLU A 378 -0.98 -9.65 41.13
CA GLU A 378 0.02 -10.50 40.46
C GLU A 378 -0.65 -11.74 39.84
N ILE A 379 -1.52 -12.42 40.60
CA ILE A 379 -2.26 -13.60 40.13
C ILE A 379 -3.14 -13.24 38.93
N ILE A 380 -3.86 -12.12 38.99
CA ILE A 380 -4.70 -11.65 37.89
C ILE A 380 -3.85 -11.34 36.66
N SER A 381 -2.75 -10.61 36.82
CA SER A 381 -1.87 -10.20 35.72
C SER A 381 -1.20 -11.41 35.06
N ALA A 382 -0.63 -12.32 35.84
CA ALA A 382 0.02 -13.52 35.32
C ALA A 382 -0.97 -14.47 34.64
N THR A 383 -2.18 -14.62 35.19
CA THR A 383 -3.25 -15.42 34.57
C THR A 383 -3.73 -14.77 33.26
N ALA A 384 -3.86 -13.44 33.22
CA ALA A 384 -4.21 -12.70 32.01
C ALA A 384 -3.15 -12.86 30.92
N VAL A 385 -1.87 -12.71 31.26
CA VAL A 385 -0.73 -12.92 30.34
C VAL A 385 -0.75 -14.35 29.80
N ALA A 386 -0.87 -15.36 30.66
CA ALA A 386 -0.93 -16.76 30.23
C ALA A 386 -2.13 -17.03 29.29
N SER A 387 -3.32 -16.54 29.63
CA SER A 387 -4.53 -16.66 28.80
C SER A 387 -4.39 -15.97 27.44
N LEU A 388 -3.82 -14.76 27.42
CA LEU A 388 -3.57 -14.03 26.18
C LEU A 388 -2.50 -14.71 25.33
N LEU A 389 -1.44 -15.24 25.93
CA LEU A 389 -0.39 -15.96 25.23
C LEU A 389 -0.93 -17.23 24.56
N ILE A 390 -1.74 -18.03 25.28
CA ILE A 390 -2.47 -19.18 24.70
C ILE A 390 -3.30 -18.74 23.50
N LYS A 391 -4.09 -17.67 23.63
CA LYS A 391 -4.90 -17.11 22.54
C LYS A 391 -4.05 -16.55 21.39
N THR A 392 -2.78 -16.26 21.63
CA THR A 392 -1.86 -15.74 20.62
C THR A 392 -1.19 -16.86 19.83
N VAL A 393 -0.83 -17.97 20.48
CA VAL A 393 -0.36 -19.20 19.82
C VAL A 393 -1.37 -19.67 18.76
N PHE A 394 -2.66 -19.71 19.08
CA PHE A 394 -3.71 -20.04 18.10
C PHE A 394 -3.83 -19.02 16.96
N CYS A 395 -3.51 -17.75 17.22
CA CYS A 395 -3.50 -16.71 16.18
C CYS A 395 -2.32 -16.93 15.23
N ILE A 396 -1.14 -17.22 15.78
CA ILE A 396 0.09 -17.49 15.02
C ILE A 396 -0.06 -18.75 14.19
N GLU A 397 -0.67 -19.81 14.71
CA GLU A 397 -1.01 -20.99 13.93
C GLU A 397 -1.83 -20.62 12.68
N LYS A 398 -2.88 -19.80 12.84
CA LYS A 398 -3.71 -19.36 11.70
C LYS A 398 -2.92 -18.52 10.70
N ILE A 399 -1.97 -17.70 11.16
CA ILE A 399 -1.05 -16.95 10.28
C ILE A 399 -0.21 -17.93 9.47
N CYS A 400 0.46 -18.88 10.14
CA CYS A 400 1.31 -19.88 9.49
C CYS A 400 0.53 -20.70 8.46
N GLN A 401 -0.65 -21.20 8.82
CA GLN A 401 -1.54 -21.92 7.90
C GLN A 401 -1.97 -21.07 6.70
N ALA A 402 -2.22 -19.78 6.89
CA ALA A 402 -2.58 -18.88 5.80
C ALA A 402 -1.39 -18.62 4.87
N VAL A 403 -0.16 -18.57 5.39
CA VAL A 403 1.07 -18.50 4.58
C VAL A 403 1.30 -19.80 3.82
N ASP A 404 1.15 -20.96 4.45
CA ASP A 404 1.29 -22.26 3.79
C ASP A 404 0.23 -22.42 2.66
N GLN A 405 -0.99 -21.93 2.88
CA GLN A 405 -2.02 -21.85 1.82
C GLN A 405 -1.59 -20.92 0.68
N LEU A 406 -1.00 -19.76 0.98
CA LEU A 406 -0.52 -18.82 -0.04
C LEU A 406 0.59 -19.44 -0.90
N GLU A 407 1.52 -20.16 -0.27
CA GLU A 407 2.58 -20.93 -0.94
C GLU A 407 1.99 -22.01 -1.86
N SER A 408 0.99 -22.76 -1.37
CA SER A 408 0.32 -23.80 -2.16
C SER A 408 -0.33 -23.24 -3.44
N LEU A 409 -0.91 -22.04 -3.37
CA LEU A 409 -1.52 -21.37 -4.52
C LEU A 409 -0.48 -20.95 -5.56
N ALA A 410 0.71 -20.53 -5.11
CA ALA A 410 1.82 -20.22 -6.02
C ALA A 410 2.29 -21.49 -6.75
N LYS A 411 2.30 -22.62 -6.06
CA LYS A 411 2.74 -23.91 -6.61
C LYS A 411 1.80 -24.44 -7.69
N VAL A 412 0.49 -24.47 -7.43
CA VAL A 412 -0.50 -24.96 -8.41
C VAL A 412 -0.36 -24.24 -9.75
N GLN A 413 -0.09 -22.93 -9.70
CA GLN A 413 0.11 -22.11 -10.90
C GLN A 413 1.44 -22.40 -11.61
N SER A 414 2.51 -22.74 -10.88
CA SER A 414 3.76 -23.15 -11.51
C SER A 414 3.68 -24.51 -12.22
N ILE A 415 2.83 -25.43 -11.73
CA ILE A 415 2.68 -26.79 -12.29
C ILE A 415 1.75 -26.81 -13.50
N SER A 416 0.63 -26.08 -13.47
CA SER A 416 -0.28 -25.99 -14.62
C SER A 416 0.41 -25.50 -15.90
N ASP A 417 1.47 -24.72 -15.75
CA ASP A 417 2.20 -24.10 -16.84
C ASP A 417 3.31 -25.01 -17.40
N GLY A 418 3.74 -26.05 -16.67
CA GLY A 418 4.71 -27.04 -17.15
C GLY A 418 4.12 -28.04 -18.14
N ASP A 419 2.87 -28.46 -17.88
CA ASP A 419 2.14 -29.44 -18.70
C ASP A 419 1.55 -28.83 -19.99
N GLY A 420 1.35 -27.50 -20.03
CA GLY A 420 0.83 -26.79 -21.19
C GLY A 420 1.83 -26.58 -22.34
N SER A 421 3.12 -26.93 -22.16
CA SER A 421 4.17 -26.72 -23.18
C SER A 421 4.58 -27.99 -23.93
N LEU A 422 3.99 -29.15 -23.61
CA LEU A 422 4.40 -30.46 -24.12
C LEU A 422 3.25 -31.21 -24.80
N HIS A 423 2.55 -30.57 -25.74
CA HIS A 423 1.76 -31.30 -26.74
C HIS A 423 1.80 -30.59 -28.10
N VAL A 424 2.96 -30.69 -28.76
CA VAL A 424 3.00 -30.73 -30.23
C VAL A 424 3.08 -32.21 -30.59
N HIS A 425 1.92 -32.81 -30.91
CA HIS A 425 1.89 -34.13 -31.51
C HIS A 425 2.55 -34.04 -32.89
N THR A 426 3.76 -34.59 -33.00
CA THR A 426 4.32 -35.08 -34.26
C THR A 426 3.38 -36.14 -34.83
N ILE A 427 2.63 -35.78 -35.87
CA ILE A 427 1.98 -36.74 -36.76
C ILE A 427 3.07 -37.17 -37.74
N ASN A 428 3.57 -38.40 -37.59
CA ASN A 428 4.43 -39.04 -38.56
C ASN A 428 3.59 -40.00 -39.42
N GLU A 429 3.94 -40.05 -40.69
CA GLU A 429 3.16 -40.50 -41.85
C GLU A 429 2.84 -42.00 -41.91
N GLY A 430 1.80 -42.34 -42.69
CA GLY A 430 1.64 -43.65 -43.34
C GLY A 430 1.26 -43.43 -44.82
N PRO A 431 1.83 -44.20 -45.78
CA PRO A 431 1.78 -43.85 -47.20
C PRO A 431 0.44 -44.23 -47.86
N PRO A 432 0.09 -43.61 -49.00
CA PRO A 432 -1.17 -43.88 -49.67
C PRO A 432 -1.14 -45.25 -50.35
N LYS A 433 -2.17 -46.06 -50.11
CA LYS A 433 -2.47 -47.22 -50.95
C LYS A 433 -3.35 -46.78 -52.12
N ILE A 434 -2.93 -47.23 -53.30
CA ILE A 434 -3.49 -47.03 -54.64
C ILE A 434 -4.97 -47.40 -54.69
#